data_AF-A0A942RK75-F1
#
_entry.id   AF-A0A942RK75-F1
#
_cell.length_a   1.000
_cell.length_b   1.000
_cell.length_c   1.000
_cell.angle_alpha   90.00
_cell.angle_beta   90.00
_cell.angle_gamma   90.00
#
_symmetry.space_group_name_H-M   'P 1'
#
loop_
_entity.id
_entity.type
_entity.pdbx_description
1 polymer ?
#
loop_
_entity_poly.entity_id
_entity_poly.type
_entity_poly.pdbx_seq_one_letter_code
_entity_poly.pdbx_strand_id
1 'polypeptide(L)'
;MRFPGATHLLLFAKTEEDIQKAAQIAKDTLQELGLEVAMEKTRIVDFNKDDFDFLGFAFGHWRERKKDGKPYFLAQPKESTWKDFRQKIKAKTKKMLTLNPKAWLEQVNPVQRKGHAMKTRWNNEYFAHIGLIPSFWLYYSKQFGHSINDYIDYMTKKQKKQQTRAVERAKEKDQEFYTPDRVRKMQCAQKLAMD
;
A
#
# COMPACT_ATOMS: atom_id res chain seq x y z
N MET A 1 -16.52 -26.10 5.94
CA MET A 1 -15.44 -25.81 4.99
C MET A 1 -15.25 -24.29 4.94
N ARG A 2 -14.09 -23.76 5.34
CA ARG A 2 -13.78 -22.32 5.25
C ARG A 2 -13.10 -22.10 3.90
N PHE A 3 -13.77 -21.44 2.96
CA PHE A 3 -13.18 -21.10 1.67
C PHE A 3 -11.91 -20.25 1.86
N PRO A 4 -10.90 -20.35 0.97
CA PRO A 4 -9.74 -19.46 1.01
C PRO A 4 -10.20 -18.00 0.90
N GLY A 5 -9.55 -17.10 1.66
CA GLY A 5 -9.97 -15.71 1.80
C GLY A 5 -9.86 -14.85 0.52
N ALA A 6 -9.30 -15.37 -0.57
CA ALA A 6 -9.18 -14.68 -1.83
C ALA A 6 -10.25 -15.18 -2.83
N THR A 7 -11.39 -14.47 -2.88
CA THR A 7 -12.46 -14.72 -3.87
C THR A 7 -12.25 -13.95 -5.19
N HIS A 8 -11.20 -13.13 -5.28
CA HIS A 8 -10.93 -12.27 -6.42
C HIS A 8 -9.56 -12.63 -7.01
N LEU A 9 -9.51 -12.81 -8.33
CA LEU A 9 -8.32 -13.23 -9.07
C LEU A 9 -7.95 -12.18 -10.13
N LEU A 10 -6.67 -12.09 -10.46
CA LEU A 10 -6.15 -11.33 -11.61
C LEU A 10 -5.31 -12.26 -12.47
N LEU A 11 -5.54 -12.19 -13.78
CA LEU A 11 -4.74 -12.86 -14.79
C LEU A 11 -4.01 -11.79 -15.60
N PHE A 12 -2.73 -12.03 -15.91
CA PHE A 12 -1.93 -11.11 -16.69
C PHE A 12 -1.35 -11.84 -17.89
N ALA A 13 -1.44 -11.23 -19.07
CA ALA A 13 -0.82 -11.70 -20.29
C ALA A 13 -0.35 -10.52 -21.13
N LYS A 14 0.56 -10.78 -22.06
CA LYS A 14 1.10 -9.74 -22.96
C LYS A 14 0.19 -9.49 -24.16
N THR A 15 -0.58 -10.49 -24.57
CA THR A 15 -1.46 -10.45 -25.74
C THR A 15 -2.89 -10.77 -25.33
N GLU A 16 -3.83 -10.33 -26.16
CA GLU A 16 -5.25 -10.63 -25.95
C GLU A 16 -5.55 -12.12 -26.18
N GLU A 17 -4.88 -12.75 -27.13
CA GLU A 17 -5.06 -14.18 -27.41
C GLU A 17 -4.64 -15.04 -26.20
N ASP A 18 -3.53 -14.69 -25.56
CA ASP A 18 -3.04 -15.41 -24.38
C ASP A 18 -3.94 -15.20 -23.17
N ILE A 19 -4.50 -13.98 -22.97
CA ILE A 19 -5.41 -13.74 -21.85
C ILE A 19 -6.73 -14.50 -22.03
N GLN A 20 -7.23 -14.62 -23.26
CA GLN A 20 -8.43 -15.41 -23.55
C GLN A 20 -8.20 -16.90 -23.28
N LYS A 21 -7.06 -17.45 -23.71
CA LYS A 21 -6.68 -18.84 -23.39
C LYS A 21 -6.54 -19.06 -21.88
N ALA A 22 -5.87 -18.15 -21.19
CA ALA A 22 -5.71 -18.22 -19.74
C ALA A 22 -7.07 -18.14 -19.01
N ALA A 23 -7.98 -17.29 -19.49
CA ALA A 23 -9.33 -17.17 -18.94
C ALA A 23 -10.13 -18.46 -19.11
N GLN A 24 -10.01 -19.15 -20.26
CA GLN A 24 -10.67 -20.44 -20.48
C GLN A 24 -10.13 -21.52 -19.54
N ILE A 25 -8.80 -21.64 -19.42
CA ILE A 25 -8.16 -22.59 -18.49
C ILE A 25 -8.57 -22.32 -17.04
N ALA A 26 -8.61 -21.04 -16.64
CA ALA A 26 -9.05 -20.65 -15.30
C ALA A 26 -10.51 -21.02 -15.05
N LYS A 27 -11.37 -20.90 -16.07
CA LYS A 27 -12.78 -21.28 -15.97
C LYS A 27 -12.93 -22.79 -15.81
N ASP A 28 -12.22 -23.58 -16.61
CA ASP A 28 -12.29 -25.05 -16.57
C ASP A 28 -11.79 -25.58 -15.21
N THR A 29 -10.67 -25.06 -14.72
CA THR A 29 -10.11 -25.43 -13.40
C THR A 29 -11.01 -25.02 -12.23
N LEU A 30 -11.67 -23.85 -12.29
CA LEU A 30 -12.63 -23.46 -11.26
C LEU A 30 -13.88 -24.35 -11.29
N GLN A 31 -14.34 -24.75 -12.47
CA GLN A 31 -15.48 -25.65 -12.63
C GLN A 31 -15.17 -27.05 -12.08
N GLU A 32 -13.96 -27.58 -12.31
CA GLU A 32 -13.48 -28.83 -11.69
C GLU A 32 -13.48 -28.76 -10.15
N LEU A 33 -13.17 -27.59 -9.59
CA LEU A 33 -13.23 -27.33 -8.14
C LEU A 33 -14.65 -27.09 -7.62
N GLY A 34 -15.67 -27.14 -8.49
CA GLY A 34 -17.07 -26.90 -8.14
C GLY A 34 -17.39 -25.42 -7.89
N LEU A 35 -16.61 -24.50 -8.46
CA LEU A 35 -16.79 -23.04 -8.34
C LEU A 35 -17.26 -22.45 -9.67
N GLU A 36 -18.30 -21.62 -9.60
CA GLU A 36 -18.80 -20.89 -10.78
C GLU A 36 -18.21 -19.48 -10.87
N VAL A 37 -17.78 -19.09 -12.08
CA VAL A 37 -17.28 -17.75 -12.35
C VAL A 37 -18.43 -16.83 -12.75
N ALA A 38 -18.59 -15.71 -12.03
CA ALA A 38 -19.55 -14.68 -12.38
C ALA A 38 -19.05 -13.87 -13.59
N MET A 39 -19.50 -14.23 -14.80
CA MET A 39 -19.08 -13.60 -16.07
C MET A 39 -19.33 -12.09 -16.10
N GLU A 40 -20.37 -11.60 -15.44
CA GLU A 40 -20.71 -10.16 -15.36
C GLU A 40 -19.63 -9.32 -14.68
N LYS A 41 -18.84 -9.92 -13.79
CA LYS A 41 -17.77 -9.22 -13.04
C LYS A 41 -16.41 -9.39 -13.68
N THR A 42 -16.27 -10.33 -14.60
CA THR A 42 -15.02 -10.63 -15.30
C THR A 42 -14.93 -9.76 -16.53
N ARG A 43 -13.85 -9.00 -16.66
CA ARG A 43 -13.58 -8.18 -17.85
C ARG A 43 -12.12 -8.26 -18.23
N ILE A 44 -11.84 -8.24 -19.52
CA ILE A 44 -10.51 -8.08 -20.07
C ILE A 44 -10.21 -6.57 -20.14
N VAL A 45 -9.00 -6.18 -19.76
CA VAL A 45 -8.58 -4.77 -19.69
C VAL A 45 -7.23 -4.62 -20.38
N ASP A 46 -7.13 -3.70 -21.34
CA ASP A 46 -5.83 -3.30 -21.90
C ASP A 46 -5.17 -2.28 -20.96
N PHE A 47 -4.23 -2.74 -20.15
CA PHE A 47 -3.58 -1.91 -19.13
C PHE A 47 -2.65 -0.81 -19.69
N ASN A 48 -2.51 -0.69 -21.02
CA ASN A 48 -1.86 0.46 -21.64
C ASN A 48 -2.80 1.67 -21.77
N LYS A 49 -4.12 1.43 -21.78
CA LYS A 49 -5.13 2.45 -22.06
C LYS A 49 -6.16 2.59 -20.95
N ASP A 50 -6.48 1.47 -20.30
CA ASP A 50 -7.62 1.38 -19.41
C ASP A 50 -7.21 1.16 -17.95
N ASP A 51 -7.94 1.83 -17.07
CA ASP A 51 -7.82 1.70 -15.63
C ASP A 51 -8.73 0.56 -15.12
N PHE A 52 -8.35 -0.07 -14.01
CA PHE A 52 -9.21 -1.06 -13.36
C PHE A 52 -9.19 -1.02 -11.84
N ASP A 53 -10.28 -1.50 -11.25
CA ASP A 53 -10.40 -1.61 -9.80
C ASP A 53 -10.17 -3.05 -9.34
N PHE A 54 -9.42 -3.23 -8.27
CA PHE A 54 -9.23 -4.52 -7.61
C PHE A 54 -9.06 -4.36 -6.10
N LEU A 55 -9.79 -5.14 -5.31
CA LEU A 55 -9.75 -5.17 -3.83
C LEU A 55 -9.78 -3.79 -3.15
N GLY A 56 -10.61 -2.87 -3.67
CA GLY A 56 -10.78 -1.53 -3.09
C GLY A 56 -9.74 -0.50 -3.52
N PHE A 57 -8.85 -0.85 -4.46
CA PHE A 57 -7.90 0.04 -5.12
C PHE A 57 -8.29 0.23 -6.59
N ALA A 58 -8.02 1.42 -7.11
CA ALA A 58 -8.02 1.77 -8.51
C ALA A 58 -6.57 1.78 -9.01
N PHE A 59 -6.31 0.99 -10.05
CA PHE A 59 -5.05 0.89 -10.77
C PHE A 59 -5.17 1.68 -12.06
N GLY A 60 -4.37 2.73 -12.17
CA GLY A 60 -4.24 3.50 -13.42
C GLY A 60 -3.39 2.77 -14.43
N HIS A 61 -3.70 2.87 -15.72
CA HIS A 61 -2.88 2.34 -16.82
C HIS A 61 -1.43 2.84 -16.79
N TRP A 62 -0.57 2.20 -17.58
CA TRP A 62 0.83 2.59 -17.72
C TRP A 62 1.00 4.04 -18.19
N ARG A 63 1.92 4.76 -17.54
CA ARG A 63 2.30 6.13 -17.86
C ARG A 63 3.81 6.24 -17.93
N GLU A 64 4.30 7.18 -18.72
CA GLU A 64 5.73 7.44 -18.82
C GLU A 64 6.17 8.52 -17.84
N ARG A 65 7.25 8.25 -17.10
CA ARG A 65 7.83 9.24 -16.19
C ARG A 65 8.53 10.33 -17.00
N LYS A 66 8.15 11.60 -16.77
CA LYS A 66 8.76 12.77 -17.43
C LYS A 66 10.28 12.88 -17.30
N LYS A 67 10.87 12.29 -16.25
CA LYS A 67 12.32 12.40 -15.98
C LYS A 67 13.18 11.46 -16.82
N ASP A 68 12.72 10.23 -17.02
CA ASP A 68 13.53 9.12 -17.57
C ASP A 68 12.77 8.21 -18.53
N GLY A 69 11.54 8.55 -18.88
CA GLY A 69 10.69 7.78 -19.81
C GLY A 69 10.24 6.42 -19.30
N LYS A 70 10.65 6.01 -18.08
CA LYS A 70 10.31 4.68 -17.58
C LYS A 70 8.81 4.53 -17.32
N PRO A 71 8.20 3.40 -17.71
CA PRO A 71 6.80 3.15 -17.45
C PRO A 71 6.57 2.99 -15.94
N TYR A 72 5.50 3.61 -15.45
CA TYR A 72 5.00 3.46 -14.09
C TYR A 72 3.48 3.47 -14.12
N PHE A 73 2.85 2.84 -13.14
CA PHE A 73 1.41 2.96 -12.92
C PHE A 73 1.15 3.50 -11.51
N LEU A 74 -0.07 3.97 -11.26
CA LEU A 74 -0.50 4.47 -9.97
C LEU A 74 -1.55 3.52 -9.38
N ALA A 75 -1.40 3.19 -8.10
CA ALA A 75 -2.43 2.48 -7.34
C ALA A 75 -2.94 3.42 -6.24
N GLN A 76 -4.23 3.69 -6.24
CA GLN A 76 -4.88 4.59 -5.29
C GLN A 76 -6.13 3.92 -4.71
N PRO A 77 -6.57 4.26 -3.48
CA PRO A 77 -7.85 3.76 -2.99
C PRO A 77 -8.98 4.17 -3.94
N LYS A 78 -9.88 3.24 -4.23
CA LYS A 78 -11.08 3.53 -5.03
C LYS A 78 -11.88 4.64 -4.37
N GLU A 79 -12.51 5.49 -5.16
CA GLU A 79 -13.27 6.63 -4.65
C GLU A 79 -14.39 6.21 -3.69
N SER A 80 -15.05 5.08 -3.97
CA SER A 80 -16.05 4.48 -3.06
C SER A 80 -15.46 4.10 -1.70
N THR A 81 -14.28 3.48 -1.66
CA THR A 81 -13.52 3.20 -0.43
C THR A 81 -13.20 4.48 0.32
N TRP A 82 -12.82 5.54 -0.42
CA TRP A 82 -12.52 6.85 0.17
C TRP A 82 -13.76 7.56 0.71
N LYS A 83 -14.91 7.40 0.05
CA LYS A 83 -16.20 7.94 0.48
C LYS A 83 -16.70 7.25 1.74
N ASP A 84 -16.63 5.93 1.80
CA ASP A 84 -16.96 5.14 2.99
C ASP A 84 -16.05 5.51 4.18
N PHE A 85 -14.73 5.63 3.94
CA PHE A 85 -13.80 6.11 4.95
C PHE A 85 -14.19 7.50 5.48
N ARG A 86 -14.48 8.47 4.60
CA ARG A 86 -14.95 9.80 4.98
C ARG A 86 -16.28 9.77 5.75
N GLN A 87 -17.22 8.91 5.35
CA GLN A 87 -18.49 8.72 6.06
C GLN A 87 -18.27 8.16 7.46
N LYS A 88 -17.41 7.14 7.62
CA LYS A 88 -17.05 6.57 8.94
C LYS A 88 -16.43 7.61 9.86
N ILE A 89 -15.56 8.48 9.33
CA ILE A 89 -15.04 9.63 10.07
C ILE A 89 -16.20 10.57 10.44
N LYS A 90 -16.98 11.04 9.47
CA LYS A 90 -18.08 12.00 9.69
C LYS A 90 -19.12 11.48 10.69
N ALA A 91 -19.42 10.20 10.69
CA ALA A 91 -20.34 9.55 11.62
C ALA A 91 -19.82 9.59 13.07
N LYS A 92 -18.50 9.46 13.24
CA LYS A 92 -17.83 9.59 14.54
C LYS A 92 -17.55 11.04 14.93
N THR A 93 -17.58 11.96 13.97
CA THR A 93 -17.26 13.38 14.17
C THR A 93 -18.47 14.30 13.92
N LYS A 94 -19.68 13.88 14.32
CA LYS A 94 -20.91 14.68 14.11
C LYS A 94 -20.85 15.98 14.91
N LYS A 95 -21.29 17.09 14.29
CA LYS A 95 -21.27 18.44 14.89
C LYS A 95 -22.11 18.60 16.16
N MET A 96 -23.08 17.71 16.40
CA MET A 96 -23.91 17.71 17.61
C MET A 96 -23.24 17.02 18.82
N LEU A 97 -22.07 16.39 18.63
CA LEU A 97 -21.34 15.73 19.72
C LEU A 97 -20.45 16.75 20.46
N THR A 98 -20.93 17.25 21.59
CA THR A 98 -20.13 17.97 22.59
C THR A 98 -19.35 16.98 23.45
N LEU A 99 -18.39 16.29 22.84
CA LEU A 99 -17.45 15.43 23.56
C LEU A 99 -16.24 16.23 24.04
N ASN A 100 -15.68 15.80 25.16
CA ASN A 100 -14.37 16.23 25.65
C ASN A 100 -13.27 15.81 24.63
N PRO A 101 -12.20 16.61 24.42
CA PRO A 101 -11.09 16.29 23.51
C PRO A 101 -10.50 14.86 23.62
N LYS A 102 -10.42 14.29 24.82
CA LYS A 102 -9.92 12.92 25.07
C LYS A 102 -10.89 11.85 24.55
N ALA A 103 -12.19 12.02 24.77
CA ALA A 103 -13.22 11.13 24.26
C ALA A 103 -13.32 11.19 22.73
N TRP A 104 -13.14 12.38 22.15
CA TRP A 104 -12.97 12.57 20.70
C TRP A 104 -11.79 11.76 20.14
N LEU A 105 -10.64 11.86 20.80
CA LEU A 105 -9.43 11.13 20.43
C LEU A 105 -9.65 9.61 20.49
N GLU A 106 -10.21 9.06 21.56
CA GLU A 106 -10.47 7.63 21.70
C GLU A 106 -11.47 7.09 20.66
N GLN A 107 -12.49 7.89 20.30
CA GLN A 107 -13.50 7.48 19.32
C GLN A 107 -12.98 7.49 17.88
N VAL A 108 -12.21 8.52 17.50
CA VAL A 108 -11.69 8.74 16.14
C VAL A 108 -10.39 7.95 15.92
N ASN A 109 -9.58 7.76 16.96
CA ASN A 109 -8.28 7.08 16.89
C ASN A 109 -8.35 5.71 16.23
N PRO A 110 -9.28 4.79 16.49
CA PRO A 110 -9.30 3.49 15.80
C PRO A 110 -9.44 3.58 14.28
N VAL A 111 -10.14 4.61 13.78
CA VAL A 111 -10.35 4.83 12.33
C VAL A 111 -9.15 5.54 11.70
N GLN A 112 -8.59 6.54 12.39
CA GLN A 112 -7.35 7.19 11.99
C GLN A 112 -6.15 6.25 12.12
N ARG A 113 -6.04 5.45 13.19
CA ARG A 113 -5.04 4.39 13.41
C ARG A 113 -5.11 3.33 12.33
N LYS A 114 -6.27 2.93 11.79
CA LYS A 114 -6.31 2.05 10.60
C LYS A 114 -5.63 2.70 9.39
N GLY A 115 -5.92 3.97 9.10
CA GLY A 115 -5.30 4.70 8.00
C GLY A 115 -3.82 5.08 8.23
N HIS A 116 -3.41 5.30 9.48
CA HIS A 116 -2.05 5.68 9.86
C HIS A 116 -1.16 4.44 10.06
N ALA A 117 -1.66 3.36 10.67
CA ALA A 117 -0.99 2.07 10.73
C ALA A 117 -0.73 1.50 9.33
N MET A 118 -1.63 1.71 8.37
CA MET A 118 -1.36 1.42 6.95
C MET A 118 -0.17 2.22 6.37
N LYS A 119 0.22 3.36 6.97
CA LYS A 119 1.37 4.19 6.57
C LYS A 119 2.64 4.00 7.43
N THR A 120 2.52 3.71 8.74
CA THR A 120 3.65 3.65 9.68
C THR A 120 4.02 2.24 10.12
N ARG A 121 3.08 1.29 10.08
CA ARG A 121 3.28 -0.09 10.54
C ARG A 121 3.86 -1.00 9.45
N TRP A 122 3.84 -0.55 8.20
CA TRP A 122 4.34 -1.29 7.04
C TRP A 122 5.74 -0.76 6.70
N ASN A 123 6.75 -1.15 7.49
CA ASN A 123 8.16 -0.88 7.18
C ASN A 123 8.64 -1.84 6.06
N ASN A 124 9.82 -1.58 5.47
CA ASN A 124 10.35 -2.45 4.40
C ASN A 124 10.50 -3.91 4.84
N GLU A 125 10.73 -4.14 6.12
CA GLU A 125 10.85 -5.46 6.76
C GLU A 125 9.49 -6.19 6.80
N TYR A 126 8.40 -5.51 7.15
CA TYR A 126 7.05 -6.03 7.09
C TYR A 126 6.66 -6.44 5.66
N PHE A 127 6.91 -5.59 4.67
CA PHE A 127 6.63 -5.91 3.26
C PHE A 127 7.48 -7.07 2.73
N ALA A 128 8.76 -7.13 3.15
CA ALA A 128 9.65 -8.23 2.83
C ALA A 128 9.17 -9.57 3.42
N HIS A 129 8.74 -9.60 4.68
CA HIS A 129 8.32 -10.82 5.37
C HIS A 129 6.95 -11.35 4.92
N ILE A 130 6.03 -10.49 4.47
CA ILE A 130 4.72 -10.92 3.94
C ILE A 130 4.77 -11.33 2.45
N GLY A 131 5.95 -11.32 1.81
CA GLY A 131 6.14 -11.74 0.42
C GLY A 131 5.78 -10.68 -0.63
N LEU A 132 5.54 -9.43 -0.22
CA LEU A 132 5.27 -8.32 -1.14
C LEU A 132 6.61 -7.65 -1.50
N ILE A 133 7.34 -8.34 -2.37
CA ILE A 133 8.75 -8.11 -2.66
C ILE A 133 8.94 -6.84 -3.50
N PRO A 134 9.70 -5.83 -3.01
CA PRO A 134 10.01 -4.64 -3.81
C PRO A 134 10.81 -5.01 -5.07
N SER A 135 10.40 -4.48 -6.22
CA SER A 135 11.04 -4.74 -7.52
C SER A 135 12.55 -4.49 -7.52
N PHE A 136 13.01 -3.56 -6.67
CA PHE A 136 14.42 -3.30 -6.42
C PHE A 136 15.15 -4.54 -5.89
N TRP A 137 14.65 -5.22 -4.85
CA TRP A 137 15.28 -6.44 -4.35
C TRP A 137 15.27 -7.56 -5.38
N LEU A 138 14.16 -7.72 -6.11
CA LEU A 138 14.00 -8.81 -7.08
C LEU A 138 15.00 -8.69 -8.25
N TYR A 139 15.37 -7.47 -8.61
CA TYR A 139 16.42 -7.18 -9.60
C TYR A 139 17.82 -7.55 -9.08
N TYR A 140 18.21 -7.08 -7.88
CA TYR A 140 19.56 -7.31 -7.34
C TYR A 140 19.78 -8.73 -6.83
N SER A 141 18.75 -9.42 -6.34
CA SER A 141 18.81 -10.83 -5.95
C SER A 141 19.10 -11.74 -7.16
N LYS A 142 18.44 -11.51 -8.30
CA LYS A 142 18.71 -12.26 -9.53
C LYS A 142 20.11 -12.01 -10.11
N GLN A 143 20.65 -10.81 -9.94
CA GLN A 143 21.91 -10.42 -10.56
C GLN A 143 23.13 -10.76 -9.71
N PHE A 144 23.01 -10.72 -8.37
CA PHE A 144 24.13 -10.85 -7.44
C PHE A 144 23.90 -11.85 -6.29
N GLY A 145 22.73 -12.51 -6.24
CA GLY A 145 22.42 -13.51 -5.22
C GLY A 145 22.08 -12.95 -3.83
N HIS A 146 21.79 -11.66 -3.71
CA HIS A 146 21.50 -11.02 -2.43
C HIS A 146 20.21 -11.55 -1.77
N SER A 147 20.27 -11.78 -0.47
CA SER A 147 19.13 -12.21 0.34
C SER A 147 18.17 -11.05 0.61
N ILE A 148 16.95 -11.36 1.05
CA ILE A 148 15.96 -10.34 1.42
C ILE A 148 16.41 -9.52 2.64
N ASN A 149 17.19 -10.15 3.52
CA ASN A 149 17.80 -9.51 4.69
C ASN A 149 18.83 -8.46 4.25
N ASP A 150 19.65 -8.75 3.23
CA ASP A 150 20.64 -7.79 2.71
C ASP A 150 19.96 -6.51 2.20
N TYR A 151 18.76 -6.63 1.61
CA TYR A 151 17.98 -5.47 1.18
C TYR A 151 17.39 -4.68 2.33
N ILE A 152 16.83 -5.34 3.34
CA ILE A 152 16.35 -4.69 4.56
C ILE A 152 17.50 -3.92 5.22
N ASP A 153 18.67 -4.53 5.29
CA ASP A 153 19.86 -3.97 5.90
C ASP A 153 20.40 -2.75 5.12
N TYR A 154 20.45 -2.86 3.78
CA TYR A 154 20.78 -1.75 2.89
C TYR A 154 19.80 -0.58 3.04
N MET A 155 18.49 -0.86 3.03
CA MET A 155 17.46 0.16 3.16
C MET A 155 17.55 0.87 4.52
N THR A 156 17.81 0.13 5.59
CA THR A 156 18.03 0.66 6.94
C THR A 156 19.25 1.58 6.98
N LYS A 157 20.39 1.16 6.42
CA LYS A 157 21.61 1.97 6.30
C LYS A 157 21.36 3.25 5.49
N LYS A 158 20.64 3.15 4.38
CA LYS A 158 20.26 4.30 3.53
C LYS A 158 19.38 5.30 4.28
N GLN A 159 18.40 4.84 5.04
CA GLN A 159 17.50 5.70 5.82
C GLN A 159 18.27 6.43 6.93
N LYS A 160 19.13 5.72 7.68
CA LYS A 160 20.03 6.31 8.68
C LYS A 160 20.90 7.42 8.05
N LYS A 161 21.53 7.14 6.91
CA LYS A 161 22.35 8.13 6.18
C LYS A 161 21.56 9.38 5.77
N GLN A 162 20.31 9.22 5.30
CA GLN A 162 19.47 10.37 4.94
C GLN A 162 19.09 11.20 6.16
N GLN A 163 18.79 10.54 7.29
CA GLN A 163 18.48 11.20 8.55
C GLN A 163 19.70 12.00 9.05
N THR A 164 20.89 11.40 9.08
CA THR A 164 22.13 12.09 9.49
C THR A 164 22.37 13.33 8.63
N ARG A 165 22.26 13.22 7.31
CA ARG A 165 22.37 14.36 6.38
C ARG A 165 21.30 15.42 6.57
N ALA A 166 20.11 15.04 7.03
CA ALA A 166 19.06 16.01 7.30
C ALA A 166 19.32 16.77 8.61
N VAL A 167 19.91 16.09 9.60
CA VAL A 167 20.40 16.72 10.84
C VAL A 167 21.56 17.68 10.53
N GLU A 168 22.55 17.25 9.75
CA GLU A 168 23.70 18.06 9.33
C GLU A 168 23.25 19.32 8.58
N ARG A 169 22.37 19.19 7.58
CA ARG A 169 21.83 20.33 6.84
C ARG A 169 21.02 21.32 7.67
N ALA A 170 20.43 20.86 8.77
CA ALA A 170 19.73 21.76 9.70
C ALA A 170 20.76 22.52 10.56
N LYS A 171 21.82 21.84 11.01
CA LYS A 171 22.95 22.49 11.70
C LYS A 171 23.65 23.53 10.83
N GLU A 172 23.90 23.22 9.54
CA GLU A 172 24.47 24.16 8.56
C GLU A 172 23.62 25.42 8.35
N LYS A 173 22.32 25.35 8.66
CA LYS A 173 21.37 26.47 8.56
C LYS A 173 21.09 27.13 9.90
N ASP A 174 21.86 26.79 10.94
CA ASP A 174 21.63 27.21 12.33
C ASP A 174 20.20 26.93 12.83
N GLN A 175 19.59 25.86 12.31
CA GLN A 175 18.25 25.40 12.68
C GLN A 175 18.33 24.17 13.58
N GLU A 176 17.58 24.19 14.67
CA GLU A 176 17.40 23.00 15.49
C GLU A 176 16.61 21.93 14.72
N PHE A 177 17.27 20.80 14.43
CA PHE A 177 16.62 19.68 13.76
C PHE A 177 15.53 19.01 14.63
N TYR A 178 15.75 18.97 15.95
CA TYR A 178 14.84 18.37 16.94
C TYR A 178 14.06 19.45 17.68
N THR A 179 13.12 20.08 16.98
CA THR A 179 12.24 21.06 17.62
C THR A 179 11.32 20.40 18.67
N PRO A 180 10.87 21.13 19.71
CA PRO A 180 9.96 20.59 20.72
C PRO A 180 8.69 19.96 20.13
N ASP A 181 8.13 20.56 19.07
CA ASP A 181 6.98 20.00 18.35
C ASP A 181 7.31 18.67 17.64
N ARG A 182 8.50 18.56 17.06
CA ARG A 182 8.96 17.33 16.40
C ARG A 182 9.20 16.22 17.43
N VAL A 183 9.83 16.53 18.56
CA VAL A 183 10.03 15.58 19.67
C VAL A 183 8.70 15.09 20.23
N ARG A 184 7.73 16.00 20.43
CA ARG A 184 6.35 15.66 20.83
C ARG A 184 5.69 14.69 19.84
N LYS A 185 5.82 14.94 18.53
CA LYS A 185 5.29 14.05 17.47
C LYS A 185 5.97 12.67 17.49
N MET A 186 7.28 12.60 17.71
CA MET A 186 8.02 11.33 17.82
C MET A 186 7.58 10.51 19.03
N GLN A 187 7.45 11.15 20.20
CA GLN A 187 6.98 10.49 21.43
C GLN A 187 5.54 9.98 21.32
N CYS A 188 4.67 10.74 20.65
CA CYS A 188 3.30 10.31 20.35
C CYS A 188 3.29 9.06 19.47
N ALA A 189 4.14 9.01 18.43
CA ALA A 189 4.28 7.83 17.58
C ALA A 189 4.84 6.59 18.32
N GLN A 190 5.80 6.78 19.24
CA GLN A 190 6.40 5.70 20.03
C GLN A 190 5.41 5.10 21.04
N LYS A 191 4.63 5.92 21.75
CA LYS A 191 3.57 5.42 22.65
C LYS A 191 2.56 4.54 21.91
N LEU A 192 2.18 4.96 20.70
CA LEU A 192 1.25 4.21 19.84
C LEU A 192 1.81 2.88 19.30
N ALA A 193 3.11 2.63 19.39
CA ALA A 193 3.74 1.38 18.94
C ALA A 193 3.86 0.34 20.08
N MET A 194 3.75 0.78 21.33
CA MET A 194 3.85 -0.05 22.53
C MET A 194 2.47 -0.48 23.08
N ASP A 195 1.41 0.19 22.65
CA ASP A 195 -0.01 -0.14 22.91
C ASP A 195 -0.59 -1.08 21.83
#